data_AF-A0AAW9EBI5-F1
#
_entry.id   AF-A0AAW9EBI5-F1
#
_cell.length_a   1.000
_cell.length_b   1.000
_cell.length_c   1.000
_cell.angle_alpha   90.00
_cell.angle_beta   90.00
_cell.angle_gamma   90.00
#
_symmetry.space_group_name_H-M   'P 1'
#
loop_
_entity.id
_entity.type
_entity.pdbx_description
1 polymer ?
#
loop_
_entity_poly.entity_id
_entity_poly.type
_entity_poly.pdbx_seq_one_letter_code
_entity_poly.pdbx_strand_id
1 'polypeptide(L)'
;AHLLKGMSYQEAMELSYFGAKVLHPRTIAPIAQFQIPCLIKNTGNPEAPGTLIGDGQKDDSTPVKGITNLNNMAMINVSGPGMKGMVGMAARV
;
A
#
# COMPACT_ATOMS: atom_id res chain seq x y z
N ALA A 1 -6.60 -11.76 -11.93
CA ALA A 1 -5.41 -10.95 -11.56
C ALA A 1 -4.60 -10.71 -12.82
N HIS A 2 -4.05 -9.51 -13.01
CA HIS A 2 -3.20 -9.16 -14.15
C HIS A 2 -1.94 -8.45 -13.64
N LEU A 3 -0.88 -8.43 -14.46
CA LEU A 3 0.38 -7.77 -14.12
C LEU A 3 0.23 -6.25 -14.24
N LEU A 4 0.55 -5.52 -13.17
CA LEU A 4 0.73 -4.07 -13.23
C LEU A 4 2.12 -3.78 -13.79
N LYS A 5 2.20 -3.01 -14.88
CA LYS A 5 3.49 -2.64 -15.49
C LYS A 5 4.28 -1.70 -14.58
N GLY A 6 3.58 -0.78 -13.92
CA GLY A 6 4.20 0.12 -12.96
C GLY A 6 3.20 0.74 -12.01
N MET A 7 3.72 1.26 -10.91
CA MET A 7 2.95 1.99 -9.91
C MET A 7 3.86 2.97 -9.15
N SER A 8 3.24 3.96 -8.51
CA SER A 8 3.97 4.92 -7.67
C SER A 8 4.40 4.29 -6.34
N TYR A 9 5.38 4.91 -5.68
CA TYR A 9 5.78 4.53 -4.32
C TYR A 9 4.61 4.55 -3.33
N GLN A 10 3.74 5.55 -3.43
CA GLN A 10 2.58 5.70 -2.55
C GLN A 10 1.59 4.55 -2.74
N GLU A 11 1.24 4.22 -3.99
CA GLU A 11 0.35 3.10 -4.28
C GLU A 11 0.93 1.77 -3.78
N ALA A 12 2.25 1.58 -3.95
CA ALA A 12 2.91 0.37 -3.49
C ALA A 12 2.89 0.28 -1.95
N MET A 13 3.07 1.41 -1.26
CA MET A 13 2.99 1.50 0.19
C MET A 13 1.62 1.10 0.73
N GLU A 14 0.55 1.67 0.15
CA GLU A 14 -0.84 1.37 0.52
C GLU A 14 -1.18 -0.11 0.30
N LEU A 15 -0.89 -0.65 -0.88
CA LEU A 15 -1.14 -2.08 -1.15
C LEU A 15 -0.38 -2.98 -0.17
N SER A 16 0.88 -2.67 0.13
CA SER A 16 1.70 -3.44 1.07
C SER A 16 1.13 -3.38 2.49
N TYR A 17 0.68 -2.20 2.91
CA TYR A 17 0.10 -1.98 4.23
C TYR A 17 -1.21 -2.77 4.40
N PHE A 18 -2.04 -2.81 3.35
CA PHE A 18 -3.33 -3.51 3.34
C PHE A 18 -3.28 -4.95 2.80
N GLY A 19 -2.12 -5.60 2.87
CA GLY A 19 -2.03 -7.07 2.74
C GLY A 19 -1.43 -7.62 1.45
N ALA A 20 -0.86 -6.78 0.57
CA ALA A 20 0.00 -7.26 -0.50
C ALA A 20 1.31 -7.83 0.09
N LYS A 21 1.34 -9.14 0.34
CA LYS A 21 2.50 -9.83 0.94
C LYS A 21 3.78 -9.83 0.10
N VAL A 22 3.71 -9.41 -1.17
CA VAL A 22 4.86 -9.35 -2.08
C VAL A 22 5.90 -8.33 -1.62
N LEU A 23 5.47 -7.31 -0.88
CA LEU A 23 6.33 -6.23 -0.39
C LEU A 23 6.05 -5.97 1.09
N HIS A 24 7.09 -5.62 1.84
CA HIS A 24 6.93 -5.12 3.20
C HIS A 24 6.90 -3.59 3.17
N PRO A 25 5.97 -2.89 3.86
CA PRO A 25 5.89 -1.42 3.87
C PRO A 25 7.21 -0.72 4.24
N ARG A 26 7.93 -1.28 5.23
CA ARG A 26 9.29 -0.83 5.63
C ARG A 26 10.34 -0.86 4.51
N THR A 27 10.15 -1.64 3.45
CA THR A 27 11.05 -1.66 2.28
C THR A 27 10.80 -0.48 1.36
N ILE A 28 9.58 0.05 1.31
CA ILE A 28 9.17 1.11 0.37
C ILE A 28 9.59 2.49 0.86
N ALA A 29 9.52 2.74 2.17
CA ALA A 29 9.90 4.03 2.76
C ALA A 29 11.30 4.53 2.35
N PRO A 30 12.39 3.73 2.47
CA PRO A 30 13.72 4.21 2.09
C PRO A 30 13.86 4.41 0.58
N ILE A 31 13.33 3.52 -0.26
CA ILE A 31 13.43 3.67 -1.71
C ILE A 31 12.64 4.89 -2.21
N ALA A 32 11.51 5.22 -1.57
CA ALA A 32 10.74 6.42 -1.87
C ALA A 32 11.49 7.69 -1.42
N GLN A 33 12.10 7.68 -0.24
CA GLN A 33 12.87 8.82 0.29
C GLN A 33 14.04 9.20 -0.64
N PHE A 34 14.75 8.20 -1.17
CA PHE A 34 15.91 8.41 -2.03
C PHE A 34 15.58 8.33 -3.53
N GLN A 35 14.30 8.23 -3.90
CA GLN A 35 13.84 8.12 -5.30
C GLN A 35 14.53 6.97 -6.06
N ILE A 36 14.74 5.84 -5.38
CA ILE A 36 15.37 4.64 -5.95
C ILE A 36 14.27 3.79 -6.59
N PRO A 37 14.24 3.63 -7.93
CA PRO A 37 13.26 2.77 -8.58
C PRO A 37 13.46 1.30 -8.19
N CYS A 38 12.36 0.59 -7.95
CA CYS A 38 12.37 -0.82 -7.56
C CYS A 38 11.62 -1.68 -8.58
N LEU A 39 12.28 -2.69 -9.14
CA LEU A 39 11.67 -3.62 -10.08
C LEU A 39 11.39 -4.96 -9.41
N ILE A 40 10.11 -5.32 -9.33
CA ILE A 40 9.67 -6.62 -8.80
C ILE A 40 9.66 -7.63 -9.94
N LYS A 41 10.40 -8.73 -9.78
CA LYS A 41 10.49 -9.82 -10.76
C LYS A 41 10.14 -11.18 -10.15
N ASN A 42 9.76 -12.12 -11.02
CA ASN A 42 9.56 -13.52 -10.68
C ASN A 42 10.87 -14.30 -10.91
N THR A 43 11.40 -14.94 -9.88
CA THR A 43 12.64 -15.74 -9.98
C THR A 43 12.49 -16.99 -10.86
N GLY A 44 11.27 -17.53 -11.01
CA GLY A 44 10.96 -18.65 -11.90
C GLY A 44 10.71 -18.23 -13.36
N ASN A 45 10.60 -16.93 -13.64
CA ASN A 45 10.55 -16.39 -15.00
C ASN A 45 11.27 -15.03 -15.06
N PRO A 46 12.62 -15.04 -15.06
CA PRO A 46 13.42 -13.81 -14.98
C PRO A 46 13.25 -12.88 -16.18
N GLU A 47 12.87 -13.38 -17.36
CA GLU A 47 12.68 -12.59 -18.57
C GLU A 47 11.36 -11.81 -18.58
N ALA A 48 10.43 -12.12 -17.66
CA ALA A 48 9.19 -11.37 -17.55
C ALA A 48 9.46 -9.89 -17.22
N PRO A 49 8.61 -8.96 -17.71
CA PRO A 49 8.81 -7.53 -17.50
C PRO A 49 8.74 -7.12 -16.02
N GLY A 50 7.89 -7.78 -15.22
CA GLY A 50 7.71 -7.46 -13.81
C GLY A 50 6.88 -6.19 -13.57
N THR A 51 7.01 -5.62 -12.38
CA THR A 51 6.32 -4.38 -11.97
C THR A 51 7.35 -3.36 -11.50
N LEU A 52 7.38 -2.19 -12.13
CA LEU A 52 8.27 -1.09 -11.76
C LEU A 52 7.59 -0.15 -10.75
N ILE A 53 8.20 0.02 -9.59
CA ILE A 53 7.82 1.02 -8.59
C ILE A 53 8.73 2.23 -8.75
N GLY A 54 8.16 3.40 -9.01
CA GLY A 54 8.95 4.61 -9.25
C GLY A 54 8.11 5.87 -9.38
N ASP A 55 8.78 7.02 -9.47
CA ASP A 55 8.11 8.29 -9.73
C ASP A 55 7.62 8.36 -11.20
N GLY A 56 6.53 9.10 -11.44
CA GLY A 56 5.95 9.27 -12.78
C GLY A 56 5.11 8.09 -13.31
N GLN A 57 4.95 7.00 -12.55
CA GLN A 57 4.09 5.86 -12.93
C GLN A 57 2.62 6.11 -12.54
N LYS A 58 2.04 7.22 -13.01
CA LYS A 58 0.61 7.53 -12.86
C LYS A 58 -0.12 7.15 -14.14
N ASP A 59 -0.51 5.89 -14.24
CA ASP A 59 -1.57 5.50 -15.17
C ASP A 59 -2.92 5.84 -14.53
N ASP A 60 -3.43 7.03 -14.83
CA ASP A 60 -4.72 7.52 -14.33
C ASP A 60 -5.92 6.95 -15.12
N SER A 61 -5.66 6.11 -16.15
CA SER A 61 -6.75 5.47 -16.91
C SER A 61 -7.50 4.42 -16.10
N THR A 62 -6.88 3.89 -15.04
CA THR A 62 -7.47 2.89 -14.14
C THR A 62 -7.45 3.39 -12.69
N PRO A 63 -8.59 3.89 -12.16
CA PRO A 63 -8.63 4.42 -10.79
C PRO A 63 -8.41 3.33 -9.72
N VAL A 64 -8.62 2.06 -10.06
CA VAL A 64 -8.37 0.91 -9.19
C VAL A 64 -7.28 0.03 -9.80
N LYS A 65 -6.07 0.10 -9.24
CA LYS A 65 -4.91 -0.68 -9.72
C LYS A 65 -4.80 -2.06 -9.07
N GLY A 66 -5.30 -2.22 -7.85
CA GLY A 66 -5.17 -3.47 -7.11
C GLY A 66 -6.22 -3.61 -6.02
N ILE A 67 -6.49 -4.87 -5.66
CA ILE A 67 -7.35 -5.23 -4.53
C ILE A 67 -6.53 -6.18 -3.65
N THR A 68 -6.41 -5.84 -2.37
CA THR A 68 -5.72 -6.66 -1.37
C THR A 68 -6.68 -7.04 -0.24
N ASN A 69 -6.25 -8.00 0.58
CA ASN A 69 -7.01 -8.43 1.74
C ASN A 69 -6.06 -8.58 2.93
N LEU A 70 -6.47 -8.04 4.08
CA LEU A 70 -5.76 -8.14 5.34
C LEU A 70 -6.54 -9.09 6.26
N ASN A 71 -5.95 -10.26 6.52
CA ASN A 71 -6.56 -11.28 7.38
C ASN A 71 -6.28 -10.99 8.87
N ASN A 72 -7.01 -11.69 9.75
CA ASN A 72 -6.80 -11.65 11.20
C ASN A 72 -7.04 -10.25 11.82
N MET A 73 -7.98 -9.51 11.24
CA MET A 73 -8.43 -8.22 11.76
C MET A 73 -9.55 -8.40 12.78
N ALA A 74 -9.52 -7.58 13.83
CA ALA A 74 -10.64 -7.42 14.76
C ALA A 74 -11.20 -6.00 14.61
N MET A 75 -12.52 -5.87 14.61
CA MET A 75 -13.20 -4.58 14.60
C MET A 75 -13.64 -4.24 16.03
N ILE A 76 -13.17 -3.10 16.54
CA ILE A 76 -13.58 -2.57 17.84
C ILE A 76 -14.37 -1.30 17.59
N ASN A 77 -15.61 -1.25 18.09
CA ASN A 77 -16.46 -0.08 18.01
C ASN A 77 -16.52 0.58 19.39
N VAL A 78 -16.12 1.85 19.47
CA VAL A 78 -16.15 2.63 20.72
C VAL A 78 -17.25 3.68 20.56
N SER A 79 -18.21 3.70 21.48
CA SER A 79 -19.30 4.68 21.49
C SER A 79 -19.52 5.25 22.89
N GLY A 80 -19.84 6.54 23.00
CA GLY A 80 -20.23 7.13 24.28
C GLY A 80 -20.68 8.59 24.15
N PRO A 81 -21.44 9.11 25.13
CA PRO A 81 -21.98 10.48 25.10
C PRO A 81 -20.91 11.57 24.89
N GLY A 82 -19.68 11.30 25.33
CA GLY A 82 -18.57 12.24 25.24
C GLY A 82 -17.84 12.30 23.90
N MET A 83 -18.09 11.38 22.96
CA MET A 83 -17.39 11.38 21.67
C MET A 83 -17.83 12.49 20.73
N LYS A 84 -19.02 13.06 20.97
CA LYS A 84 -19.51 14.22 20.22
C LYS A 84 -19.12 15.50 20.94
N GLY A 85 -18.15 16.23 20.38
CA GLY A 85 -17.88 17.62 20.76
C GLY A 85 -16.92 17.85 21.94
N MET A 86 -16.42 16.82 22.61
CA MET A 86 -15.34 16.98 23.59
C MET A 86 -13.97 16.70 22.98
N VAL A 87 -13.15 17.75 22.88
CA VAL A 87 -11.74 17.65 22.48
C VAL A 87 -11.00 16.73 23.47
N GLY A 88 -10.18 15.83 22.94
CA GLY A 88 -9.33 14.94 23.75
C GLY A 88 -9.92 13.57 24.06
N MET A 89 -11.19 13.27 23.73
CA MET A 89 -11.73 11.93 23.96
C MET A 89 -11.03 10.84 23.14
N ALA A 90 -10.65 11.13 21.90
CA ALA A 90 -9.85 10.21 21.09
C ALA A 90 -8.43 9.98 21.64
N ALA A 91 -7.87 10.90 22.44
CA ALA A 91 -6.55 10.75 23.05
C ALA A 91 -6.56 9.88 24.33
N ARG A 92 -7.74 9.57 24.86
CA ARG A 92 -7.94 8.75 26.07
C ARG A 92 -8.19 7.27 25.76
N VAL A 93 -8.34 6.94 24.48
CA VAL A 93 -8.51 5.58 23.95
C VAL A 93 -7.18 5.15 23.35
#